data_AF-A0A239ACZ7-F1
#
_entry.id   AF-A0A239ACZ7-F1
#
_cell.length_a   1.000
_cell.length_b   1.000
_cell.length_c   1.000
_cell.angle_alpha   90.00
_cell.angle_beta   90.00
_cell.angle_gamma   90.00
#
_symmetry.space_group_name_H-M   'P 1'
#
loop_
_entity.id
_entity.type
_entity.pdbx_description
1 polymer ?
#
loop_
_entity_poly.entity_id
_entity_poly.type
_entity_poly.pdbx_seq_one_letter_code
_entity_poly.pdbx_strand_id
1 'polypeptide(L)'
;MNLSKESIQKLMGYGITIQKNCKESCFEFQIMTSPLFKDTLILRWLEIDISDIERPIQCYRYRCFDLDGTSQNCSIHYTNAQEANAFFKSLEAHYKLDFATE
;
A
#
# COMPACT_ATOMS: atom_id res chain seq x y z
N MET A 1 10.39 13.79 5.42
CA MET A 1 11.15 13.27 4.27
C MET A 1 10.50 13.80 3.00
N ASN A 2 11.25 14.37 2.05
CA ASN A 2 10.67 14.87 0.80
C ASN A 2 10.68 13.75 -0.24
N LEU A 3 9.51 13.16 -0.48
CA LEU A 3 9.33 12.14 -1.52
C LEU A 3 9.45 12.77 -2.90
N SER A 4 10.22 12.12 -3.78
CA SER A 4 10.33 12.59 -5.16
C SER A 4 9.01 12.37 -5.90
N LYS A 5 8.63 13.32 -6.76
CA LYS A 5 7.43 13.21 -7.61
C LYS A 5 7.52 12.00 -8.53
N GLU A 6 8.72 11.64 -8.99
CA GLU A 6 8.97 10.47 -9.84
C GLU A 6 8.68 9.16 -9.10
N SER A 7 9.15 9.04 -7.85
CA SER A 7 8.88 7.85 -7.02
C SER A 7 7.38 7.69 -6.78
N ILE A 8 6.67 8.78 -6.47
CA ILE A 8 5.22 8.76 -6.31
C ILE A 8 4.54 8.27 -7.60
N GLN A 9 4.92 8.80 -8.75
CA GLN A 9 4.36 8.40 -10.05
C GLN A 9 4.61 6.92 -10.37
N LYS A 10 5.81 6.39 -10.07
CA LYS A 10 6.12 4.97 -10.23
C LYS A 10 5.22 4.10 -9.36
N LEU A 11 5.10 4.43 -8.07
CA LEU A 11 4.26 3.69 -7.12
C LEU A 11 2.77 3.74 -7.51
N MET A 12 2.30 4.90 -7.99
CA MET A 12 0.96 5.04 -8.56
C MET A 12 0.77 4.15 -9.80
N GLY A 13 1.76 4.09 -10.68
CA GLY A 13 1.76 3.18 -11.84
C GLY A 13 1.55 1.73 -11.42
N TYR A 14 2.24 1.29 -10.36
CA TYR A 14 2.01 -0.05 -9.79
C TYR A 14 0.58 -0.23 -9.26
N GLY A 15 0.03 0.76 -8.55
CA GLY A 15 -1.36 0.73 -8.07
C GLY A 15 -2.37 0.59 -9.22
N ILE A 16 -2.21 1.36 -10.29
CA ILE A 16 -3.05 1.30 -11.49
C ILE A 16 -2.94 -0.06 -12.17
N THR A 17 -1.74 -0.63 -12.27
CA THR A 17 -1.55 -1.98 -12.84
C THR A 17 -2.26 -3.06 -12.02
N ILE A 18 -2.21 -2.97 -10.68
CA ILE A 18 -2.93 -3.88 -9.79
C ILE A 18 -4.44 -3.75 -10.03
N GLN A 19 -4.96 -2.52 -10.06
CA GLN A 19 -6.38 -2.24 -10.26
C GLN A 19 -6.91 -2.74 -11.61
N LYS A 20 -6.19 -2.50 -12.72
CA LYS A 20 -6.61 -2.91 -14.08
C LYS A 20 -6.86 -4.41 -14.23
N ASN A 21 -6.27 -5.22 -13.37
CA ASN A 21 -6.39 -6.67 -13.42
C ASN A 21 -7.60 -7.21 -12.64
N CYS A 22 -8.40 -6.36 -11.99
CA CYS A 22 -9.56 -6.78 -11.20
C CYS A 22 -10.85 -6.09 -11.67
N LYS A 23 -11.88 -6.89 -11.98
CA LYS A 23 -13.21 -6.41 -12.41
C LYS A 23 -14.23 -6.34 -11.28
N GLU A 24 -14.03 -7.12 -10.21
CA GLU A 24 -14.97 -7.29 -9.10
C GLU A 24 -14.33 -6.94 -7.74
N SER A 25 -13.29 -6.09 -7.76
CA SER A 25 -12.59 -5.68 -6.54
C SER A 25 -12.31 -4.19 -6.54
N CYS A 26 -12.57 -3.57 -5.40
CA CYS A 26 -12.28 -2.17 -5.13
C CYS A 26 -10.95 -2.04 -4.39
N PHE A 27 -10.13 -1.06 -4.75
CA PHE A 27 -8.83 -0.84 -4.13
C PHE A 27 -8.67 0.59 -3.63
N GLU A 28 -8.27 0.75 -2.36
CA GLU A 28 -7.79 2.04 -1.84
C GLU A 28 -6.27 1.95 -1.66
N PHE A 29 -5.50 2.78 -2.37
CA PHE A 29 -4.03 2.78 -2.30
C PHE A 29 -3.50 3.94 -1.47
N GLN A 30 -2.47 3.66 -0.67
CA GLN A 30 -1.77 4.64 0.15
C GLN A 30 -0.26 4.44 0.03
N ILE A 31 0.47 5.52 -0.23
CA ILE A 31 1.93 5.55 -0.11
C ILE A 31 2.26 6.04 1.30
N MET A 32 3.01 5.22 2.03
CA MET A 32 3.32 5.43 3.43
C MET A 32 4.83 5.30 3.67
N THR A 33 5.30 5.85 4.78
CA THR A 33 6.65 5.61 5.30
C THR A 33 6.58 5.14 6.74
N SER A 34 7.61 4.44 7.21
CA SER A 34 7.73 4.07 8.61
C SER A 34 8.94 4.75 9.25
N PRO A 35 8.82 5.33 10.46
CA PRO A 35 9.97 5.75 11.25
C PRO A 35 10.97 4.62 11.54
N LEU A 36 10.49 3.36 11.52
CA LEU A 36 11.29 2.16 11.75
C LEU A 36 12.09 1.74 10.51
N PHE A 37 11.62 2.10 9.30
CA PHE A 37 12.24 1.75 8.01
C PHE A 37 12.38 3.01 7.16
N LYS A 38 13.35 3.86 7.52
CA LYS A 38 13.50 5.22 6.99
C LYS A 38 13.81 5.28 5.49
N ASP A 39 14.39 4.23 4.95
CA ASP A 39 14.79 4.14 3.54
C ASP A 39 13.79 3.33 2.70
N THR A 40 12.58 3.10 3.24
CA THR A 40 11.56 2.26 2.61
C THR A 40 10.26 3.03 2.41
N LEU A 41 9.76 3.00 1.18
CA LEU A 41 8.39 3.38 0.83
C LEU A 41 7.49 2.16 0.91
N ILE A 42 6.30 2.35 1.46
CA ILE A 42 5.31 1.28 1.60
C ILE A 42 4.09 1.67 0.78
N LEU A 43 3.82 0.90 -0.27
CA LEU A 43 2.52 0.96 -0.94
C LEU A 43 1.60 0.00 -0.21
N ARG A 44 0.66 0.53 0.56
CA ARG A 44 -0.40 -0.24 1.21
C ARG A 44 -1.67 -0.13 0.37
N TRP A 45 -2.44 -1.20 0.31
CA TRP A 45 -3.79 -1.11 -0.22
C TRP A 45 -4.78 -1.98 0.53
N LEU A 46 -6.02 -1.48 0.58
CA LEU A 46 -7.18 -2.26 0.96
C LEU A 46 -7.82 -2.78 -0.32
N GLU A 47 -7.87 -4.10 -0.46
CA GLU A 47 -8.66 -4.79 -1.47
C GLU A 47 -10.00 -5.17 -0.85
N ILE A 48 -11.09 -4.74 -1.46
CA ILE A 48 -12.45 -5.15 -1.12
C ILE A 48 -12.95 -6.00 -2.28
N ASP A 49 -12.96 -7.30 -2.09
CA ASP A 49 -13.58 -8.25 -3.01
C ASP A 49 -15.10 -8.17 -2.83
N ILE A 50 -15.80 -7.84 -3.92
CA ILE A 50 -17.27 -7.68 -3.96
C ILE A 50 -17.93 -8.69 -4.90
N SER A 51 -17.24 -9.79 -5.25
CA SER A 51 -17.83 -10.90 -6.03
C SER A 51 -19.10 -11.48 -5.35
N ASP A 52 -19.17 -11.42 -4.01
CA ASP A 52 -20.40 -11.62 -3.23
C ASP A 52 -20.74 -10.31 -2.49
N ILE A 53 -21.74 -9.59 -2.98
CA ILE A 53 -22.14 -8.28 -2.42
C ILE A 53 -22.68 -8.37 -0.99
N GLU A 54 -23.25 -9.52 -0.61
CA GLU A 54 -23.76 -9.74 0.75
C GLU A 54 -22.62 -10.08 1.73
N ARG A 55 -21.45 -10.48 1.20
CA ARG A 55 -20.29 -10.92 1.98
C ARG A 55 -18.98 -10.38 1.40
N PRO A 56 -18.78 -9.05 1.39
CA PRO A 56 -17.55 -8.47 0.88
C PRO A 56 -16.36 -8.90 1.74
N ILE A 57 -15.28 -9.33 1.09
CA ILE A 57 -14.04 -9.74 1.77
C ILE A 57 -13.05 -8.59 1.72
N GLN A 58 -12.56 -8.16 2.88
CA GLN A 58 -11.57 -7.09 2.99
C GLN A 58 -10.18 -7.66 3.28
N CYS A 59 -9.24 -7.37 2.40
CA CYS A 59 -7.85 -7.81 2.48
C CYS A 59 -6.92 -6.59 2.50
N TYR A 60 -6.17 -6.43 3.60
CA TYR A 60 -5.09 -5.45 3.64
C TYR A 60 -3.80 -6.07 3.09
N ARG A 61 -3.20 -5.39 2.12
CA ARG A 61 -1.93 -5.78 1.50
C ARG A 61 -0.93 -4.64 1.55
N TYR A 62 0.34 -4.99 1.45
CA TYR A 62 1.41 -4.02 1.31
C TYR A 62 2.54 -4.55 0.43
N ARG A 63 3.28 -3.63 -0.18
CA ARG A 63 4.55 -3.90 -0.87
C ARG A 63 5.53 -2.78 -0.55
N CYS A 64 6.80 -3.11 -0.47
CA CYS A 64 7.85 -2.13 -0.19
C CYS A 64 8.66 -1.78 -1.42
N PHE A 65 9.17 -0.56 -1.40
CA PHE A 65 9.99 0.03 -2.44
C PHE A 65 11.12 0.81 -1.79
N ASP A 66 12.25 0.90 -2.47
CA ASP A 66 13.28 1.88 -2.13
C ASP A 66 12.77 3.31 -2.38
N LEU A 67 13.48 4.31 -1.86
CA LEU A 67 13.08 5.72 -1.99
C LEU A 67 13.00 6.19 -3.46
N ASP A 68 13.70 5.52 -4.38
CA ASP A 68 13.66 5.78 -5.83
C ASP A 68 12.47 5.11 -6.56
N GLY A 69 11.68 4.32 -5.84
CA GLY A 69 10.53 3.58 -6.36
C GLY A 69 10.86 2.20 -6.93
N THR A 70 12.09 1.71 -6.77
CA THR A 70 12.47 0.33 -7.10
C THR A 70 11.81 -0.64 -6.14
N SER A 71 11.21 -1.72 -6.66
CA SER A 71 10.59 -2.76 -5.83
C SER A 71 11.66 -3.48 -5.03
N GLN A 72 11.46 -3.62 -3.72
CA GLN A 72 12.32 -4.42 -2.85
C GLN A 72 11.53 -5.53 -2.17
N ASN A 73 12.18 -6.66 -1.93
CA ASN A 73 11.62 -7.73 -1.12
C ASN A 73 11.70 -7.31 0.35
N CYS A 74 10.63 -6.76 0.90
CA CYS A 74 10.50 -6.60 2.33
C CYS A 74 9.77 -7.81 2.92
N SER A 75 10.43 -8.49 3.87
CA SER A 75 9.75 -9.34 4.83
C SER A 75 9.71 -8.58 6.14
N ILE A 76 8.66 -7.79 6.35
CA ILE A 76 8.45 -7.15 7.64
C ILE A 76 7.93 -8.23 8.57
N HIS A 77 8.85 -8.81 9.33
CA HIS A 77 8.55 -9.86 10.29
C HIS A 77 8.14 -9.23 11.62
N TYR A 78 7.05 -9.74 12.19
CA TYR A 78 6.62 -9.40 13.54
C TYR A 78 6.55 -10.69 14.34
N THR A 79 7.10 -10.65 15.55
CA THR A 79 7.16 -11.82 16.43
C THR A 79 5.82 -12.04 17.14
N ASN A 80 4.98 -11.00 17.21
CA ASN A 80 3.68 -11.01 17.87
C ASN A 80 2.74 -9.91 17.32
N ALA A 81 1.48 -9.96 17.73
CA ALA A 81 0.47 -9.00 17.31
C ALA A 81 0.73 -7.56 17.79
N GLN A 82 1.43 -7.38 18.93
CA GLN A 82 1.77 -6.04 19.43
C GLN A 82 2.80 -5.35 18.55
N GLU A 83 3.84 -6.07 18.10
CA GLU A 83 4.84 -5.58 17.15
C GLU A 83 4.21 -5.24 15.80
N ALA A 84 3.33 -6.12 15.30
CA ALA A 84 2.58 -5.84 14.06
C ALA A 84 1.74 -4.57 14.19
N ASN A 85 0.98 -4.44 15.28
CA ASN A 85 0.16 -3.26 15.54
C ASN A 85 1.01 -1.99 15.71
N ALA A 86 2.16 -2.08 16.39
CA ALA A 86 3.06 -0.95 16.56
C ALA A 86 3.63 -0.49 15.21
N PHE A 87 4.02 -1.42 14.35
CA PHE A 87 4.45 -1.10 12.99
C PHE A 87 3.34 -0.39 12.21
N PHE A 88 2.14 -0.98 12.13
CA PHE A 88 1.05 -0.37 11.35
C PHE A 88 0.61 0.99 11.90
N LYS A 89 0.66 1.19 13.22
CA LYS A 89 0.40 2.49 13.87
C LYS A 89 1.50 3.52 13.62
N SER A 90 2.73 3.07 13.35
CA SER A 90 3.85 3.96 13.04
C SER A 90 3.81 4.49 11.61
N LEU A 91 2.97 3.93 10.74
CA LEU A 91 2.94 4.32 9.33
C LEU A 91 2.36 5.72 9.16
N GLU A 92 3.13 6.58 8.50
CA GLU A 92 2.70 7.92 8.12
C GLU A 92 2.27 7.89 6.64
N ALA A 93 1.02 8.24 6.37
CA ALA A 93 0.49 8.35 5.02
C ALA A 93 0.94 9.69 4.39
N HIS A 94 1.56 9.61 3.21
CA HIS A 94 2.01 10.80 2.46
C HIS A 94 1.12 11.11 1.28
N TYR A 95 0.53 10.07 0.70
CA TYR A 95 -0.32 10.21 -0.47
C TYR A 95 -1.41 9.14 -0.45
N LYS A 96 -2.64 9.59 -0.65
CA LYS A 96 -3.82 8.73 -0.80
C LYS A 96 -4.28 8.83 -2.25
N LEU A 97 -4.40 7.68 -2.91
CA LEU A 97 -5.11 7.60 -4.18
C LEU A 97 -6.51 7.10 -3.87
N ASP A 98 -7.43 8.04 -3.74
CA ASP A 98 -8.86 7.75 -3.75
C ASP A 98 -9.27 7.36 -5.18
N PHE A 99 -10.30 6.52 -5.28
CA PHE A 99 -10.84 5.99 -6.52
C PHE A 99 -10.86 7.04 -7.64
N ALA A 100 -10.19 6.75 -8.75
CA ALA A 100 -10.58 7.34 -10.03
C ALA A 100 -11.91 6.69 -10.41
N THR A 101 -13.01 7.31 -10.01
CA THR A 101 -14.29 7.13 -10.70
C THR A 101 -14.06 7.59 -12.14
N GLU A 102 -14.20 6.66 -13.09
CA GLU A 102 -14.57 7.03 -14.47
C GLU A 102 -15.91 7.77 -14.48
#